data_AF-A0A7T8HGV8-F1
#
_entry.id   AF-A0A7T8HGV8-F1
#
_cell.length_a   1.000
_cell.length_b   1.000
_cell.length_c   1.000
_cell.angle_alpha   90.00
_cell.angle_beta   90.00
_cell.angle_gamma   90.00
#
_symmetry.space_group_name_H-M   'P 1'
#
loop_
_entity.id
_entity.type
_entity.pdbx_description
1 polymer ?
#
loop_
_entity_poly.entity_id
_entity_poly.type
_entity_poly.pdbx_seq_one_letter_code
_entity_poly.pdbx_strand_id
1 'polypeptide(L)'
;MAASAVALKLPTFWPSKPAVWFSQIEAQFTLKGITQDVTKHAHLITSLSDDVATRVSDLLISPPETGRYEALKKRLLQTYTLSNDDRAARILDFGPLGADRPSARMDAMLALIPDGEQPGFLFKEIFLRQLPPEIRSLIKNRDFIDLREMARAADKHWPTDGSSIQAIRRPSPSEDITKAMDLCWYHQKHKEKATKCKPPCKFKVSGNATAGRQ
;
A
#
# COMPACT_ATOMS: atom_id res chain seq x y z
N MET A 1 -31.15 -43.91 11.48
CA MET A 1 -29.72 -44.04 11.15
C MET A 1 -29.01 -42.85 11.78
N ALA A 2 -28.37 -43.05 12.93
CA ALA A 2 -27.63 -42.01 13.62
C ALA A 2 -26.31 -41.77 12.88
N ALA A 3 -26.15 -40.60 12.26
CA ALA A 3 -24.87 -40.20 11.72
C ALA A 3 -23.90 -39.97 12.89
N SER A 4 -22.81 -40.74 12.95
CA SER A 4 -21.71 -40.48 13.88
C SER A 4 -21.25 -39.04 13.70
N ALA A 5 -21.54 -38.19 14.68
CA ALA A 5 -21.03 -36.83 14.74
C ALA A 5 -19.52 -36.90 14.96
N VAL A 6 -18.75 -36.88 13.88
CA VAL A 6 -17.31 -36.62 13.96
C VAL A 6 -17.17 -35.26 14.61
N ALA A 7 -16.60 -35.21 15.81
CA ALA A 7 -16.44 -34.00 16.59
C ALA A 7 -15.72 -32.92 15.76
N LEU A 8 -16.50 -31.98 15.22
CA LEU A 8 -15.96 -30.85 14.48
C LEU A 8 -15.50 -29.80 15.48
N LYS A 9 -14.19 -29.72 15.71
CA LYS A 9 -13.58 -28.68 16.53
C LYS A 9 -13.24 -27.49 15.62
N LEU A 10 -14.06 -26.46 15.66
CA LEU A 10 -13.78 -25.21 14.97
C LEU A 10 -12.64 -24.45 15.67
N PRO A 11 -11.80 -23.72 14.92
CA PRO A 11 -10.88 -22.76 15.52
C PRO A 11 -11.65 -21.61 16.18
N THR A 12 -11.06 -20.96 17.18
CA THR A 12 -11.60 -19.73 17.76
C THR A 12 -11.82 -18.67 16.69
N PHE A 13 -12.89 -17.90 16.80
CA PHE A 13 -13.23 -16.81 15.90
C PHE A 13 -12.07 -15.82 15.72
N TRP A 14 -11.90 -15.26 14.51
CA TRP A 14 -10.84 -14.29 14.19
C TRP A 14 -11.43 -12.89 13.95
N PRO A 15 -11.52 -12.04 15.00
CA PRO A 15 -11.97 -10.65 14.89
C PRO A 15 -11.24 -9.82 13.83
N SER A 16 -9.96 -10.11 13.57
CA SER A 16 -9.15 -9.35 12.62
C SER A 16 -9.45 -9.68 11.15
N LYS A 17 -9.95 -10.89 10.86
CA LYS A 17 -10.24 -11.39 9.51
C LYS A 17 -11.47 -12.31 9.51
N PRO A 18 -12.65 -11.79 9.86
CA PRO A 18 -13.84 -12.62 10.07
C PRO A 18 -14.32 -13.29 8.78
N ALA A 19 -14.23 -12.63 7.62
CA ALA A 19 -14.65 -13.20 6.33
C ALA A 19 -13.82 -14.46 5.95
N VAL A 20 -12.50 -14.40 6.13
CA VAL A 20 -11.61 -15.55 5.87
C VAL A 20 -11.93 -16.71 6.79
N TRP A 21 -12.17 -16.41 8.07
CA TRP A 21 -12.55 -17.42 9.06
C TRP A 21 -13.86 -18.11 8.71
N PHE A 22 -14.90 -17.34 8.30
CA PHE A 22 -16.17 -17.91 7.85
C PHE A 22 -16.02 -18.82 6.63
N SER A 23 -15.24 -18.40 5.62
CA SER A 23 -14.95 -19.23 4.46
C SER A 23 -14.33 -20.58 4.85
N GLN A 24 -13.40 -20.57 5.80
CA GLN A 24 -12.75 -21.79 6.29
C GLN A 24 -13.72 -22.72 7.03
N ILE A 25 -14.54 -22.21 7.95
CA ILE A 25 -15.48 -23.05 8.69
C ILE A 25 -16.62 -23.59 7.83
N GLU A 26 -17.05 -22.83 6.81
CA GLU A 26 -18.09 -23.26 5.87
C GLU A 26 -17.60 -24.37 4.94
N ALA A 27 -16.33 -24.33 4.54
CA ALA A 27 -15.69 -25.45 3.87
C ALA A 27 -15.70 -26.71 4.76
N GLN A 28 -15.42 -26.57 6.07
CA GLN A 28 -15.47 -27.70 7.00
C GLN A 28 -16.89 -28.25 7.20
N PHE A 29 -17.91 -27.39 7.31
CA PHE A 29 -19.30 -27.82 7.37
C PHE A 29 -19.70 -28.60 6.12
N THR A 30 -19.31 -28.11 4.94
CA THR A 30 -19.56 -28.78 3.66
C THR A 30 -18.92 -30.16 3.64
N LEU A 31 -17.64 -30.28 4.01
CA LEU A 31 -16.91 -31.55 4.05
C LEU A 31 -17.49 -32.57 5.04
N LYS A 32 -18.16 -32.10 6.11
CA LYS A 32 -18.80 -32.94 7.12
C LYS A 32 -20.30 -33.15 6.91
N GLY A 33 -20.87 -32.60 5.83
CA GLY A 33 -22.31 -32.69 5.54
C GLY A 33 -23.19 -31.98 6.58
N ILE A 34 -22.65 -30.96 7.28
CA ILE A 34 -23.39 -30.19 8.27
C ILE A 34 -24.20 -29.12 7.54
N THR A 35 -25.49 -29.41 7.33
CA THR A 35 -26.41 -28.52 6.59
C THR A 35 -27.43 -27.84 7.49
N GLN A 36 -27.72 -28.40 8.67
CA GLN A 36 -28.74 -27.88 9.58
C GLN A 36 -28.29 -26.56 10.24
N ASP A 37 -29.12 -25.53 10.14
CA ASP A 37 -28.90 -24.19 10.73
C ASP A 37 -28.59 -24.27 12.23
N VAL A 38 -29.36 -25.07 12.97
CA VAL A 38 -29.18 -25.26 14.42
C VAL A 38 -27.80 -25.82 14.76
N THR A 39 -27.32 -26.80 14.00
CA THR A 39 -25.99 -27.40 14.21
C THR A 39 -24.87 -26.42 13.87
N LYS A 40 -24.99 -25.68 12.76
CA LYS A 40 -24.02 -24.64 12.39
C LYS A 40 -23.95 -23.53 13.46
N HIS A 41 -25.11 -23.09 13.94
CA HIS A 41 -25.22 -22.09 14.99
C HIS A 41 -24.57 -22.57 16.30
N ALA A 42 -24.84 -23.80 16.73
CA ALA A 42 -24.21 -24.38 17.92
C ALA A 42 -22.67 -24.39 17.80
N HIS A 43 -22.14 -24.83 16.66
CA HIS A 43 -20.69 -24.79 16.40
C HIS A 43 -20.14 -23.36 16.44
N LEU A 44 -20.85 -22.40 15.86
CA LEU A 44 -20.44 -21.00 15.87
C LEU A 44 -20.33 -20.46 17.30
N ILE A 45 -21.32 -20.70 18.16
CA ILE A 45 -21.28 -20.29 19.58
C ILE A 45 -20.05 -20.86 20.28
N THR A 46 -19.76 -22.16 20.09
CA THR A 46 -18.61 -22.81 20.75
C THR A 46 -17.25 -22.28 20.29
N SER A 47 -17.21 -21.56 19.17
CA SER A 47 -16.00 -20.98 18.62
C SER A 47 -15.77 -19.52 19.02
N LEU A 48 -16.75 -18.87 19.66
CA LEU A 48 -16.62 -17.48 20.09
C LEU A 48 -15.79 -17.41 21.38
N SER A 49 -14.90 -16.41 21.46
CA SER A 49 -14.27 -16.02 22.72
C SER A 49 -15.25 -15.21 23.59
N ASP A 50 -14.95 -15.10 24.88
CA ASP A 50 -15.79 -14.41 25.86
C ASP A 50 -16.12 -12.96 25.46
N ASP A 51 -15.12 -12.23 24.96
CA ASP A 51 -15.27 -10.85 24.49
C ASP A 51 -16.16 -10.72 23.26
N VAL A 52 -16.10 -11.70 22.35
CA VAL A 52 -16.93 -11.74 21.13
C VAL A 52 -18.36 -12.12 21.49
N ALA A 53 -18.54 -13.15 22.32
CA ALA A 53 -19.84 -13.62 22.79
C ALA A 53 -20.61 -12.51 23.54
N THR A 54 -19.91 -11.73 24.37
CA THR A 54 -20.50 -10.60 25.10
C THR A 54 -21.06 -9.54 24.15
N ARG A 55 -20.38 -9.23 23.03
CA ARG A 55 -20.82 -8.22 22.06
C ARG A 55 -22.02 -8.62 21.22
N VAL A 56 -22.30 -9.92 21.09
CA VAL A 56 -23.43 -10.47 20.34
C VAL A 56 -24.43 -11.20 21.25
N SER A 57 -24.38 -10.90 22.54
CA SER A 57 -25.18 -11.55 23.60
C SER A 57 -26.68 -11.45 23.37
N ASP A 58 -27.14 -10.39 22.71
CA ASP A 58 -28.53 -10.23 22.28
C ASP A 58 -28.99 -11.39 21.39
N LEU A 59 -28.16 -11.80 20.42
CA LEU A 59 -28.46 -12.91 19.52
C LEU A 59 -28.23 -14.29 20.15
N LEU A 60 -27.44 -14.37 21.23
CA LEU A 60 -27.21 -15.62 21.96
C LEU A 60 -28.33 -15.91 22.97
N ILE A 61 -28.80 -14.89 23.67
CA ILE A 61 -29.85 -14.99 24.70
C ILE A 61 -31.23 -15.01 24.06
N SER A 62 -31.44 -14.22 23.00
CA SER A 62 -32.69 -14.15 22.25
C SER A 62 -32.45 -14.42 20.76
N PRO A 63 -32.19 -15.68 20.38
CA PRO A 63 -31.95 -16.04 18.99
C PRO A 63 -33.25 -15.95 18.16
N PRO A 64 -33.18 -15.56 16.88
CA PRO A 64 -34.33 -15.58 15.99
C PRO A 64 -34.88 -17.01 15.80
N GLU A 65 -36.16 -17.11 15.43
CA GLU A 65 -36.83 -18.42 15.24
C GLU A 65 -36.24 -19.23 14.07
N THR A 66 -35.80 -18.54 13.01
CA THR A 66 -35.19 -19.13 11.82
C THR A 66 -33.93 -18.38 11.41
N GLY A 67 -33.00 -19.08 10.73
CA GLY A 67 -31.78 -18.47 10.21
C GLY A 67 -30.81 -17.99 11.30
N ARG A 68 -30.68 -18.74 12.40
CA ARG A 68 -29.85 -18.35 13.55
C ARG A 68 -28.39 -18.21 13.16
N TYR A 69 -27.90 -19.13 12.33
CA TYR A 69 -26.54 -19.08 11.83
C TYR A 69 -26.30 -17.82 10.99
N GLU A 70 -27.19 -17.54 10.04
CA GLU A 70 -27.04 -16.39 9.13
C GLU A 70 -27.18 -15.06 9.87
N ALA A 71 -28.09 -14.96 10.85
CA ALA A 71 -28.24 -13.77 11.68
C ALA A 71 -26.97 -13.48 12.49
N LEU A 72 -26.40 -14.50 13.14
CA LEU A 72 -25.18 -14.37 13.94
C LEU A 72 -23.96 -14.10 13.05
N LYS A 73 -23.82 -14.81 11.93
CA LYS A 73 -22.76 -14.56 10.93
C LYS A 73 -22.81 -13.12 10.42
N LYS A 74 -24.00 -12.64 10.04
CA LYS A 74 -24.20 -11.26 9.58
C LYS A 74 -23.79 -10.26 10.65
N ARG A 75 -24.21 -10.43 11.90
CA ARG A 75 -23.85 -9.55 13.01
C ARG A 75 -22.34 -9.52 13.23
N LEU A 76 -21.69 -10.68 13.29
CA LEU A 76 -20.24 -10.78 13.48
C LEU A 76 -19.47 -10.12 12.34
N LEU A 77 -19.89 -10.31 11.08
CA LEU A 77 -19.30 -9.61 9.95
C LEU A 77 -19.50 -8.10 10.07
N GLN A 78 -20.70 -7.62 10.39
CA GLN A 78 -20.96 -6.19 10.56
C GLN A 78 -20.15 -5.56 11.71
N THR A 79 -19.92 -6.29 12.80
CA THR A 79 -19.17 -5.77 13.96
C THR A 79 -17.66 -5.77 13.73
N TYR A 80 -17.13 -6.74 13.01
CA TYR A 80 -15.67 -6.96 12.91
C TYR A 80 -15.08 -6.73 11.52
N THR A 81 -15.90 -6.45 10.50
CA THR A 81 -15.39 -5.98 9.20
C THR A 81 -15.41 -4.46 9.13
N LEU A 82 -14.48 -3.92 8.35
CA LEU A 82 -14.47 -2.48 8.03
C LEU A 82 -15.67 -2.14 7.16
N SER A 83 -16.30 -0.99 7.45
CA SER A 83 -17.32 -0.40 6.57
C SER A 83 -16.72 -0.01 5.22
N ASN A 84 -17.56 0.21 4.21
CA ASN A 84 -17.08 0.69 2.91
C ASN A 84 -16.40 2.06 3.02
N ASP A 85 -16.89 2.94 3.90
CA ASP A 85 -16.29 4.24 4.15
C ASP A 85 -14.90 4.11 4.79
N ASP A 86 -14.75 3.22 5.79
CA ASP A 86 -13.45 2.94 6.41
C ASP A 86 -12.45 2.33 5.42
N ARG A 87 -12.92 1.42 4.56
CA ARG A 87 -12.11 0.82 3.49
C ARG A 87 -11.65 1.89 2.51
N ALA A 88 -12.57 2.76 2.06
CA ALA A 88 -12.27 3.85 1.15
C ALA A 88 -11.28 4.84 1.76
N ALA A 89 -11.50 5.26 3.01
CA ALA A 89 -10.58 6.12 3.75
C ALA A 89 -9.17 5.51 3.81
N ARG A 90 -9.06 4.22 4.14
CA ARG A 90 -7.76 3.52 4.13
C ARG A 90 -7.12 3.44 2.75
N ILE A 91 -7.90 3.26 1.68
CA ILE A 91 -7.40 3.27 0.31
C ILE A 91 -6.85 4.64 -0.07
N LEU A 92 -7.54 5.72 0.31
CA LEU A 92 -7.13 7.10 0.03
C LEU A 92 -5.90 7.52 0.85
N ASP A 93 -5.86 7.11 2.12
CA ASP A 93 -4.83 7.49 3.09
C ASP A 93 -3.78 6.40 3.33
N PHE A 94 -3.47 5.60 2.30
CA PHE A 94 -2.25 4.79 2.35
C PHE A 94 -1.07 5.75 2.42
N GLY A 95 -0.50 5.86 3.62
CA GLY A 95 0.70 6.65 3.87
C GLY A 95 1.87 6.30 2.93
N PRO A 96 3.01 6.99 3.07
CA PRO A 96 4.16 6.76 2.19
C PRO A 96 4.55 5.27 2.16
N LEU A 97 4.91 4.78 0.97
CA LEU A 97 5.25 3.37 0.72
C LEU A 97 6.40 2.87 1.61
N GLY A 98 7.29 3.76 2.03
CA GLY A 98 8.33 3.44 3.02
C GLY A 98 9.30 2.38 2.50
N ALA A 99 9.48 1.31 3.28
CA ALA A 99 10.28 0.14 2.90
C ALA A 99 9.44 -0.98 2.26
N ASP A 100 8.11 -0.85 2.23
CA ASP A 100 7.24 -1.87 1.67
C ASP A 100 7.41 -1.93 0.15
N ARG A 101 7.46 -3.14 -0.40
CA ARG A 101 7.50 -3.31 -1.85
C ARG A 101 6.17 -2.87 -2.49
N PRO A 102 6.20 -2.26 -3.69
CA PRO A 102 5.01 -1.95 -4.48
C PRO A 102 4.02 -3.12 -4.58
N SER A 103 4.49 -4.35 -4.79
CA SER A 103 3.63 -5.55 -4.79
C SER A 103 2.90 -5.79 -3.46
N ALA A 104 3.62 -5.73 -2.33
CA ALA A 104 3.03 -5.91 -1.01
C ALA A 104 1.99 -4.82 -0.72
N ARG A 105 2.25 -3.57 -1.14
CA ARG A 105 1.27 -2.49 -1.04
C ARG A 105 0.05 -2.73 -1.91
N MET A 106 0.22 -3.17 -3.16
CA MET A 106 -0.89 -3.50 -4.04
C MET A 106 -1.77 -4.58 -3.43
N ASP A 107 -1.16 -5.62 -2.86
CA ASP A 107 -1.90 -6.70 -2.18
C ASP A 107 -2.71 -6.18 -0.99
N ALA A 108 -2.12 -5.27 -0.20
CA ALA A 108 -2.82 -4.61 0.91
C ALA A 108 -3.98 -3.72 0.43
N MET A 109 -3.81 -2.99 -0.67
CA MET A 109 -4.87 -2.16 -1.26
C MET A 109 -6.02 -3.04 -1.79
N LEU A 110 -5.69 -4.13 -2.50
CA LEU A 110 -6.67 -5.06 -3.06
C LEU A 110 -7.47 -5.77 -1.96
N ALA A 111 -6.84 -6.07 -0.82
CA ALA A 111 -7.51 -6.69 0.32
C ALA A 111 -8.59 -5.80 0.98
N LEU A 112 -8.60 -4.49 0.69
CA LEU A 112 -9.62 -3.56 1.19
C LEU A 112 -10.85 -3.49 0.27
N ILE A 113 -10.75 -3.95 -0.98
CA ILE A 113 -11.87 -3.96 -1.91
C ILE A 113 -12.91 -4.99 -1.43
N PRO A 114 -14.21 -4.62 -1.36
CA PRO A 114 -15.28 -5.57 -1.04
C PRO A 114 -15.36 -6.74 -2.02
N ASP A 115 -15.86 -7.88 -1.54
CA ASP A 115 -16.06 -9.06 -2.40
C ASP A 115 -17.05 -8.73 -3.53
N GLY A 116 -16.68 -9.10 -4.76
CA GLY A 116 -17.50 -8.85 -5.96
C GLY A 116 -17.29 -7.47 -6.61
N GLU A 117 -16.51 -6.59 -5.99
CA GLU A 117 -16.10 -5.32 -6.59
C GLU A 117 -14.74 -5.45 -7.30
N GLN A 118 -14.56 -4.64 -8.34
CA GLN A 118 -13.32 -4.56 -9.11
C GLN A 118 -12.68 -3.18 -8.94
N PRO A 119 -11.35 -3.10 -8.76
CA PRO A 119 -10.66 -1.82 -8.69
C PRO A 119 -10.80 -1.03 -9.99
N GLY A 120 -11.41 0.15 -9.90
CA GLY A 120 -11.57 1.07 -11.03
C GLY A 120 -10.32 1.89 -11.37
N PHE A 121 -10.45 2.80 -12.34
CA PHE A 121 -9.33 3.63 -12.82
C PHE A 121 -8.70 4.50 -11.73
N LEU A 122 -9.50 4.98 -10.77
CA LEU A 122 -9.01 5.78 -9.64
C LEU A 122 -8.10 4.96 -8.71
N PHE A 123 -8.41 3.68 -8.51
CA PHE A 123 -7.59 2.79 -7.69
C PHE A 123 -6.17 2.65 -8.27
N LYS A 124 -6.07 2.51 -9.60
CA LYS A 124 -4.79 2.49 -10.32
C LYS A 124 -4.01 3.80 -10.11
N GLU A 125 -4.66 4.95 -10.24
CA GLU A 125 -4.00 6.25 -10.04
C GLU A 125 -3.56 6.47 -8.58
N ILE A 126 -4.35 6.03 -7.60
CA ILE A 126 -3.99 6.08 -6.17
C ILE A 126 -2.71 5.27 -5.91
N PHE A 127 -2.64 4.03 -6.42
CA PHE A 127 -1.42 3.23 -6.31
C PHE A 127 -0.22 3.91 -6.96
N LEU A 128 -0.39 4.44 -8.18
CA LEU A 128 0.69 5.13 -8.89
C LEU A 128 1.21 6.34 -8.12
N ARG A 129 0.34 7.08 -7.41
CA ARG A 129 0.74 8.22 -6.57
C ARG A 129 1.59 7.85 -5.36
N GLN A 130 1.55 6.59 -4.92
CA GLN A 130 2.40 6.09 -3.83
C GLN A 130 3.81 5.72 -4.30
N LEU A 131 4.04 5.61 -5.61
CA LEU A 131 5.34 5.29 -6.17
C LEU A 131 6.20 6.56 -6.33
N PRO A 132 7.53 6.45 -6.18
CA PRO A 132 8.48 7.49 -6.57
C PRO A 132 8.27 7.93 -8.02
N PRO A 133 8.49 9.22 -8.36
CA PRO A 133 8.25 9.77 -9.69
C PRO A 133 8.88 8.97 -10.84
N GLU A 134 10.08 8.43 -10.62
CA GLU A 134 10.85 7.67 -11.59
C GLU A 134 10.16 6.34 -11.93
N ILE A 135 9.81 5.56 -10.89
CA ILE A 135 9.10 4.28 -11.04
C ILE A 135 7.72 4.53 -11.62
N ARG A 136 7.00 5.55 -11.12
CA ARG A 136 5.68 5.92 -11.60
C ARG A 136 5.66 6.21 -13.11
N SER A 137 6.66 6.92 -13.63
CA SER A 137 6.77 7.21 -15.06
C SER A 137 6.98 5.94 -15.89
N LEU A 138 7.88 5.06 -15.45
CA LEU A 138 8.14 3.77 -16.11
C LEU A 138 6.90 2.88 -16.18
N ILE A 139 6.12 2.86 -15.10
CA ILE A 139 4.89 2.07 -15.02
C ILE A 139 3.77 2.69 -15.85
N LYS A 140 3.62 4.02 -15.87
CA LYS A 140 2.60 4.70 -16.69
C LYS A 140 2.81 4.50 -18.19
N ASN A 141 4.04 4.30 -18.65
CA ASN A 141 4.36 4.10 -20.06
C ASN A 141 4.12 2.66 -20.56
N ARG A 142 3.58 1.78 -19.73
CA ARG A 142 3.28 0.39 -20.07
C ARG A 142 1.80 0.10 -19.84
N ASP A 143 1.25 -0.75 -20.70
CA ASP A 143 -0.11 -1.24 -20.54
C ASP A 143 -0.10 -2.50 -19.67
N PHE A 144 -0.81 -2.43 -18.55
CA PHE A 144 -1.02 -3.54 -17.64
C PHE A 144 -2.51 -3.81 -17.51
N ILE A 145 -2.89 -5.07 -17.73
CA ILE A 145 -4.24 -5.56 -17.52
C ILE A 145 -4.42 -5.96 -16.04
N ASP A 146 -3.42 -6.64 -15.47
CA ASP A 146 -3.40 -7.07 -14.07
C ASP A 146 -2.65 -6.05 -13.18
N LEU A 147 -3.31 -5.57 -12.13
CA LEU A 147 -2.73 -4.67 -11.14
C LEU A 147 -1.59 -5.33 -10.33
N ARG A 148 -1.65 -6.64 -10.10
CA ARG A 148 -0.57 -7.38 -9.43
C ARG A 148 0.65 -7.53 -10.34
N GLU A 149 0.45 -7.64 -11.65
CA GLU A 149 1.54 -7.58 -12.62
C GLU A 149 2.18 -6.19 -12.66
N MET A 150 1.36 -5.13 -12.70
CA MET A 150 1.82 -3.74 -12.63
C MET A 150 2.69 -3.50 -11.39
N ALA A 151 2.24 -3.97 -10.23
CA ALA A 151 2.98 -3.81 -8.97
C ALA A 151 4.30 -4.61 -8.96
N ARG A 152 4.31 -5.83 -9.49
CA ARG A 152 5.55 -6.62 -9.67
C ARG A 152 6.52 -5.99 -10.66
N ALA A 153 6.03 -5.29 -11.68
CA ALA A 153 6.89 -4.51 -12.57
C ALA A 153 7.54 -3.33 -11.84
N ALA A 154 6.81 -2.68 -10.92
CA ALA A 154 7.34 -1.62 -10.08
C ALA A 154 8.42 -2.14 -9.11
N ASP A 155 8.25 -3.33 -8.55
CA ASP A 155 9.25 -3.98 -7.69
C ASP A 155 10.63 -4.10 -8.34
N LYS A 156 10.70 -4.35 -9.66
CA LYS A 156 11.98 -4.47 -10.39
C LYS A 156 12.83 -3.19 -10.36
N HIS A 157 12.17 -2.06 -10.12
CA HIS A 157 12.79 -0.75 -10.03
C HIS A 157 12.75 -0.21 -8.59
N TRP A 158 12.24 -0.99 -7.64
CA TRP A 158 12.19 -0.64 -6.24
C TRP A 158 13.58 -0.81 -5.62
N PRO A 159 14.12 0.20 -4.92
CA PRO A 159 15.42 0.06 -4.28
C PRO A 159 15.35 -1.02 -3.21
N THR A 160 15.99 -2.16 -3.46
CA THR A 160 16.24 -3.20 -2.46
C THR A 160 17.49 -2.83 -1.67
N ASP A 161 17.30 -2.66 -0.36
CA ASP A 161 18.29 -2.27 0.66
C ASP A 161 18.88 -0.86 0.53
N GLY A 162 18.52 0.01 1.48
CA GLY A 162 19.41 0.96 2.17
C GLY A 162 20.11 2.05 1.34
N SER A 163 20.10 1.99 0.02
CA SER A 163 20.34 3.11 -0.86
C SER A 163 19.08 3.94 -0.80
N SER A 164 18.98 4.69 0.30
CA SER A 164 18.28 5.95 0.35
C SER A 164 18.38 6.54 -1.04
N ILE A 165 17.23 6.80 -1.67
CA ILE A 165 17.17 7.67 -2.82
C ILE A 165 17.77 8.97 -2.29
N GLN A 166 19.10 9.11 -2.38
CA GLN A 166 19.74 10.39 -2.48
C GLN A 166 18.99 10.96 -3.66
N ALA A 167 18.04 11.84 -3.34
CA ALA A 167 17.33 12.66 -4.28
C ALA A 167 18.33 12.92 -5.38
N ILE A 168 18.09 12.36 -6.59
CA ILE A 168 18.99 12.56 -7.72
C ILE A 168 19.17 14.05 -7.72
N ARG A 169 20.33 14.47 -7.22
CA ARG A 169 20.69 15.85 -7.06
C ARG A 169 20.73 16.21 -8.51
N ARG A 170 19.66 16.83 -9.02
CA ARG A 170 19.58 17.27 -10.41
C ARG A 170 20.98 17.80 -10.68
N PRO A 171 21.76 17.23 -11.63
CA PRO A 171 23.03 17.82 -11.94
C PRO A 171 22.66 19.26 -12.25
N SER A 172 23.02 20.16 -11.33
CA SER A 172 22.74 21.56 -11.53
C SER A 172 23.43 21.84 -12.84
N PRO A 173 22.78 22.45 -13.84
CA PRO A 173 23.38 22.66 -15.18
C PRO A 173 24.71 23.45 -15.17
N SER A 174 25.24 23.77 -13.99
CA SER A 174 26.50 24.46 -13.70
C SER A 174 27.75 23.59 -13.60
N GLU A 175 27.67 22.27 -13.37
CA GLU A 175 28.89 21.47 -13.10
C GLU A 175 29.60 20.99 -14.38
N ASP A 176 28.87 20.63 -15.45
CA ASP A 176 29.51 20.11 -16.68
C ASP A 176 30.21 21.20 -17.51
N ILE A 177 29.74 22.45 -17.47
CA ILE A 177 30.34 23.53 -18.27
C ILE A 177 31.58 24.14 -17.58
N THR A 178 31.65 24.10 -16.24
CA THR A 178 32.80 24.67 -15.50
C THR A 178 34.07 23.84 -15.67
N LYS A 179 33.95 22.52 -15.91
CA LYS A 179 35.09 21.62 -16.13
C LYS A 179 35.71 21.75 -17.52
N ALA A 180 34.97 22.26 -18.52
CA ALA A 180 35.46 22.41 -19.89
C ALA A 180 36.36 23.65 -20.11
N MET A 181 36.33 24.64 -19.20
CA MET A 181 37.09 25.89 -19.37
C MET A 181 37.96 26.28 -18.16
N ASP A 182 38.08 25.44 -17.12
CA ASP A 182 38.79 25.76 -15.86
C ASP A 182 38.36 27.11 -15.24
N LEU A 183 37.06 27.45 -15.34
CA LEU A 183 36.50 28.69 -14.83
C LEU A 183 35.56 28.41 -13.65
N CYS A 184 35.60 29.26 -12.62
CA CYS A 184 34.61 29.19 -11.55
C CYS A 184 33.25 29.72 -12.00
N TRP A 185 32.19 29.29 -11.32
CA TRP A 185 30.81 29.71 -11.61
C TRP A 185 30.63 31.23 -11.71
N TYR A 186 31.32 32.01 -10.88
CA TYR A 186 31.21 33.47 -10.89
C TYR A 186 31.75 34.08 -12.19
N HIS A 187 32.91 33.63 -12.69
CA HIS A 187 33.49 34.10 -13.94
C HIS A 187 32.75 33.57 -15.17
N GLN A 188 32.13 32.39 -15.09
CA GLN A 188 31.27 31.89 -16.16
C GLN A 188 30.00 32.74 -16.31
N LYS A 189 29.38 33.12 -15.20
CA LYS A 189 28.13 33.87 -15.19
C LYS A 189 28.32 35.37 -15.42
N HIS A 190 29.36 35.96 -14.84
CA HIS A 190 29.55 37.41 -14.82
C HIS A 190 30.79 37.90 -15.59
N LYS A 191 31.61 36.99 -16.14
CA LYS A 191 32.84 37.31 -16.88
C LYS A 191 33.72 38.29 -16.09
N GLU A 192 34.22 39.34 -16.72
CA GLU A 192 35.11 40.35 -16.11
C GLU A 192 34.46 41.15 -14.96
N LYS A 193 33.13 41.07 -14.80
CA LYS A 193 32.39 41.75 -13.72
C LYS A 193 32.29 40.92 -12.43
N ALA A 194 32.87 39.71 -12.41
CA ALA A 194 32.85 38.86 -11.23
C ALA A 194 33.77 39.40 -10.13
N THR A 195 33.20 39.75 -8.98
CA THR A 195 33.96 40.28 -7.83
C THR A 195 34.42 39.20 -6.85
N LYS A 196 33.98 37.95 -7.05
CA LYS A 196 34.26 36.82 -6.14
C LYS A 196 34.81 35.64 -6.92
N CYS A 197 36.13 35.56 -7.04
CA CYS A 197 36.83 34.43 -7.62
C CYS A 197 37.02 33.30 -6.58
N LYS A 198 36.91 32.04 -7.00
CA LYS A 198 37.23 30.86 -6.18
C LYS A 198 38.26 29.99 -6.91
N PRO A 199 39.44 29.69 -6.31
CA PRO A 199 40.42 28.76 -6.88
C PRO A 199 39.84 27.34 -7.02
N PRO A 200 40.26 26.54 -8.02
CA PRO A 200 41.29 26.81 -9.04
C PRO A 200 40.69 27.36 -10.36
N CYS A 201 40.53 28.69 -10.46
CA CYS A 201 39.95 29.36 -11.63
C CYS A 201 41.05 30.05 -12.48
N LYS A 202 41.07 29.80 -13.80
CA LYS A 202 42.10 30.31 -14.73
C LYS A 202 41.68 31.55 -15.54
N PHE A 203 40.67 32.29 -15.09
CA PHE A 203 40.19 33.50 -15.78
C PHE A 203 41.29 34.57 -15.89
N LYS A 204 41.63 34.99 -17.11
CA LYS A 204 42.56 36.09 -17.39
C LYS A 204 41.78 37.32 -17.84
N VAL A 205 41.98 38.46 -17.17
CA VAL A 205 41.46 39.75 -17.62
C VAL A 205 42.27 40.18 -18.85
N SER A 206 41.61 40.40 -19.99
CA SER A 206 42.28 40.90 -21.19
C SER A 206 42.44 42.42 -21.08
N GLY A 207 43.49 42.86 -20.40
CA GLY A 207 43.82 44.28 -20.32
C GLY A 207 44.51 44.78 -21.58
N ASN A 208 44.04 45.91 -22.13
CA ASN A 208 44.93 46.86 -22.79
C ASN A 208 45.15 48.04 -21.84
N ALA A 209 46.43 48.31 -21.56
CA ALA A 209 46.94 49.52 -20.89
C ALA A 209 46.56 50.77 -21.73
N THR A 210 46.41 52.00 -21.21
CA THR A 210 47.32 52.81 -20.39
C THR A 210 46.57 54.08 -19.92
N ALA A 211 46.85 54.60 -18.73
CA ALA A 211 46.93 56.06 -18.51
C ALA A 211 47.66 56.31 -17.18
N GLY A 212 48.75 57.07 -17.28
CA GLY A 212 49.70 57.32 -16.22
C GLY A 212 49.23 58.35 -15.19
N ARG A 213 49.95 58.30 -14.08
CA ARG A 213 49.99 59.23 -12.96
C ARG A 213 50.56 60.58 -13.40
N GLN A 214 49.88 61.67 -13.04
CA GLN A 214 50.46 62.87 -12.42
C GLN A 214 49.48 63.35 -11.34
#